data_AF-A0A7S1LWF3-F1
#
_entry.id   AF-A0A7S1LWF3-F1
#
_cell.length_a   1.000
_cell.length_b   1.000
_cell.length_c   1.000
_cell.angle_alpha   90.00
_cell.angle_beta   90.00
_cell.angle_gamma   90.00
#
_symmetry.space_group_name_H-M   'P 1'
#
loop_
_entity.id
_entity.type
_entity.pdbx_description
1 polymer ?
#
loop_
_entity_poly.entity_id
_entity_poly.type
_entity_poly.pdbx_seq_one_letter_code
_entity_poly.pdbx_strand_id
1 'polypeptide(L)'
;CVMLPLVFGFRLSKATFVEHLDVACLAFGAFLAALLEVALLSKFSLSIRHQRPMFITDVIVTGSDYIELLAFLPAVWMASPGNDAGALHYKLADSQRRAACLFAFLIAFYSVEDLASGAWDCRNDYPMVACGYVAHFLLFLDFSAFLLAHLYD
;
A
#
# COMPACT_ATOMS: atom_id res chain seq x y z
N CYS A 1 16.43 12.81 -0.34
CA CYS A 1 15.13 13.20 -0.91
C CYS A 1 15.17 14.56 -1.62
N VAL A 2 15.94 14.71 -2.70
CA VAL A 2 16.01 15.97 -3.49
C VAL A 2 14.91 16.02 -4.57
N MET A 3 14.44 14.85 -5.03
CA MET A 3 13.38 14.70 -6.04
C MET A 3 12.00 15.21 -5.59
N LEU A 4 11.67 15.11 -4.30
CA LEU A 4 10.38 15.56 -3.74
C LEU A 4 10.10 17.06 -3.96
N PRO A 5 11.02 17.98 -3.60
CA PRO A 5 10.80 19.39 -3.89
C PRO A 5 10.97 19.76 -5.37
N LEU A 6 11.79 19.01 -6.14
CA LEU A 6 12.14 19.36 -7.52
C LEU A 6 11.11 18.88 -8.56
N VAL A 7 10.55 17.69 -8.38
CA VAL A 7 9.61 17.07 -9.34
C VAL A 7 8.17 17.21 -8.86
N PHE A 8 7.92 17.08 -7.57
CA PHE A 8 6.57 17.13 -7.00
C PHE A 8 6.23 18.50 -6.39
N GLY A 9 7.17 19.45 -6.38
CA GLY A 9 6.96 20.78 -5.77
C GLY A 9 6.70 20.72 -4.26
N PHE A 10 7.00 19.58 -3.62
CA PHE A 10 6.59 19.32 -2.25
C PHE A 10 7.45 20.13 -1.28
N ARG A 11 6.85 21.16 -0.67
CA ARG A 11 7.45 21.93 0.44
C ARG A 11 6.76 21.53 1.73
N LEU A 12 7.53 21.03 2.70
CA LEU A 12 7.04 20.75 4.05
C LEU A 12 6.56 22.05 4.70
N SER A 13 5.25 22.29 4.64
CA SER A 13 4.55 23.38 5.30
C SER A 13 3.47 22.80 6.21
N LYS A 14 3.11 23.52 7.29
CA LYS A 14 1.96 23.14 8.12
C LYS A 14 0.66 23.05 7.30
N ALA A 15 0.54 23.86 6.24
CA ALA A 15 -0.59 23.79 5.32
C ALA A 15 -0.64 22.46 4.57
N THR A 16 0.50 21.98 4.07
CA THR A 16 0.64 20.70 3.35
C THR A 16 0.38 19.50 4.27
N PHE A 17 0.70 19.62 5.55
CA PHE A 17 0.38 18.57 6.53
C PHE A 17 -1.12 18.46 6.81
N VAL A 18 -1.83 19.59 6.83
CA VAL A 18 -3.30 19.62 6.93
C VAL A 18 -3.95 19.10 5.64
N GLU A 19 -3.32 19.36 4.49
CA GLU A 19 -3.78 18.89 3.19
C GLU A 19 -3.67 17.38 3.01
N HIS A 20 -2.71 16.72 3.69
CA HIS A 20 -2.49 15.27 3.65
C HIS A 20 -2.86 14.55 4.97
N LEU A 21 -3.77 15.14 5.74
CA LEU A 21 -4.19 14.59 7.03
C LEU A 21 -4.94 13.26 6.84
N ASP A 22 -5.60 13.07 5.70
CA ASP A 22 -6.19 11.82 5.23
C ASP A 22 -5.16 10.69 5.14
N VAL A 23 -3.99 10.95 4.54
CA VAL A 23 -2.89 9.97 4.43
C VAL A 23 -2.30 9.66 5.81
N ALA A 24 -2.15 10.67 6.67
CA ALA A 24 -1.69 10.47 8.04
C ALA A 24 -2.66 9.63 8.87
N CYS A 25 -3.98 9.86 8.71
CA CYS A 25 -5.03 9.06 9.33
C CYS A 25 -5.02 7.61 8.83
N LEU A 26 -4.81 7.39 7.52
CA LEU A 26 -4.65 6.04 6.96
C LEU A 26 -3.46 5.31 7.57
N ALA A 27 -2.29 5.95 7.62
CA ALA A 27 -1.08 5.37 8.21
C ALA A 27 -1.26 5.06 9.70
N PHE A 28 -1.91 5.96 10.44
CA PHE A 28 -2.23 5.74 11.85
C PHE A 28 -3.23 4.59 12.03
N GLY A 29 -4.23 4.49 11.16
CA GLY A 29 -5.20 3.40 11.12
C GLY A 29 -4.54 2.04 10.86
N ALA A 30 -3.65 1.96 9.87
CA ALA A 30 -2.82 0.78 9.61
C ALA A 30 -2.01 0.37 10.85
N PHE A 31 -1.35 1.34 11.50
CA PHE A 31 -0.57 1.06 12.69
C PHE A 31 -1.44 0.55 13.86
N LEU A 32 -2.63 1.12 14.07
CA LEU A 32 -3.58 0.64 15.07
C LEU A 32 -4.10 -0.77 14.75
N ALA A 33 -4.36 -1.07 13.48
CA ALA A 33 -4.79 -2.40 13.05
C ALA A 33 -3.69 -3.43 13.33
N ALA A 34 -2.44 -3.13 12.99
CA ALA A 34 -1.28 -3.98 13.30
C ALA A 34 -1.13 -4.21 14.81
N LEU A 35 -1.26 -3.16 15.62
CA LEU A 35 -1.20 -3.27 17.08
C LEU A 35 -2.31 -4.16 17.63
N LEU A 36 -3.54 -4.00 17.12
CA LEU A 36 -4.68 -4.81 17.53
C LEU A 36 -4.50 -6.28 17.15
N GLU A 37 -4.03 -6.55 15.93
CA GLU A 37 -3.79 -7.91 15.43
C GLU A 37 -2.73 -8.63 16.24
N VAL A 38 -1.55 -8.02 16.43
CA VAL A 38 -0.48 -8.62 17.24
C VAL A 38 -0.95 -8.81 18.70
N ALA A 39 -1.74 -7.88 19.24
CA ALA A 39 -2.32 -8.02 20.58
C ALA A 39 -3.39 -9.13 20.68
N LEU A 40 -4.19 -9.36 19.63
CA LEU A 40 -5.20 -10.43 19.60
C LEU A 40 -4.56 -11.79 19.36
N LEU A 41 -3.63 -11.90 18.41
CA LEU A 41 -2.90 -13.13 18.10
C LEU A 41 -2.00 -13.55 19.26
N SER A 42 -1.35 -12.61 19.97
CA SER A 42 -0.58 -12.93 21.18
C SER A 42 -1.46 -13.44 22.33
N LYS A 43 -2.69 -12.94 22.46
CA LYS A 43 -3.68 -13.46 23.43
C LYS A 43 -4.22 -14.83 23.03
N PHE A 44 -4.44 -15.07 21.73
CA PHE A 44 -4.90 -16.36 21.22
C PHE A 44 -3.79 -17.43 21.29
N SER A 45 -2.53 -17.03 21.07
CA SER A 45 -1.33 -17.86 21.13
C SER A 45 -0.86 -18.19 22.56
N LEU A 46 -1.70 -18.01 23.59
CA LEU A 46 -1.36 -18.41 24.97
C LEU A 46 -1.04 -19.91 25.11
N SER A 47 -1.38 -20.73 24.09
CA SER A 47 -1.06 -22.17 24.02
C SER A 47 0.32 -22.49 23.44
N ILE A 48 0.93 -21.63 22.61
CA ILE A 48 2.26 -21.85 22.00
C ILE A 48 3.28 -20.95 22.71
N ARG A 49 3.42 -21.19 24.01
CA ARG A 49 4.23 -20.43 24.94
C ARG A 49 5.65 -20.99 25.00
N HIS A 50 6.59 -20.53 24.16
CA HIS A 50 7.99 -20.49 24.60
C HIS A 50 9.01 -19.60 23.86
N GLN A 51 8.68 -18.91 22.77
CA GLN A 51 9.67 -18.02 22.14
C GLN A 51 9.00 -16.80 21.54
N ARG A 52 9.21 -15.61 22.13
CA ARG A 52 9.64 -14.39 21.41
C ARG A 52 9.76 -13.17 22.35
N PRO A 53 10.92 -12.50 22.38
CA PRO A 53 11.10 -11.22 23.08
C PRO A 53 10.86 -9.97 22.21
N MET A 54 10.19 -10.03 21.04
CA MET A 54 10.13 -8.89 20.12
C MET A 54 8.73 -8.49 19.65
N PHE A 55 7.78 -8.31 20.59
CA PHE A 55 6.45 -7.74 20.31
C PHE A 55 6.52 -6.42 19.50
N ILE A 56 7.48 -5.55 19.83
CA ILE A 56 7.68 -4.27 19.14
C ILE A 56 8.09 -4.50 17.67
N THR A 57 8.98 -5.45 17.41
CA THR A 57 9.41 -5.75 16.04
C THR A 57 8.26 -6.32 15.22
N ASP A 58 7.46 -7.22 15.80
CA ASP A 58 6.29 -7.78 15.11
C ASP A 58 5.27 -6.66 14.78
N VAL A 59 4.99 -5.74 15.71
CA VAL A 59 4.11 -4.58 15.45
C VAL A 59 4.67 -3.65 14.37
N ILE A 60 5.99 -3.38 14.38
CA ILE A 60 6.62 -2.52 13.38
C ILE A 60 6.57 -3.16 12.00
N VAL A 61 6.86 -4.46 11.89
CA VAL A 61 6.83 -5.20 10.62
C VAL A 61 5.41 -5.23 10.07
N THR A 62 4.43 -5.74 10.85
CA THR A 62 3.03 -5.78 10.42
C THR A 62 2.47 -4.39 10.11
N GLY A 63 2.88 -3.37 10.88
CA GLY A 63 2.50 -1.98 10.62
C GLY A 63 3.09 -1.45 9.31
N SER A 64 4.34 -1.81 8.98
CA SER A 64 4.98 -1.47 7.71
C SER A 64 4.23 -2.10 6.54
N ASP A 65 3.89 -3.39 6.65
CA ASP A 65 3.16 -4.13 5.61
C ASP A 65 1.78 -3.49 5.34
N TYR A 66 1.08 -3.06 6.40
CA TYR A 66 -0.20 -2.36 6.27
C TYR A 66 -0.08 -0.96 5.68
N ILE A 67 0.99 -0.23 6.00
CA ILE A 67 1.24 1.08 5.38
C ILE A 67 1.54 0.92 3.88
N GLU A 68 2.32 -0.09 3.52
CA GLU A 68 2.62 -0.44 2.13
C GLU A 68 1.35 -0.80 1.36
N LEU A 69 0.51 -1.66 1.94
CA LEU A 69 -0.82 -2.00 1.42
C LEU A 69 -1.76 -0.81 1.26
N LEU A 70 -1.59 0.28 2.01
CA LEU A 70 -2.43 1.47 1.89
C LEU A 70 -1.76 2.59 1.09
N ALA A 71 -0.48 2.46 0.73
CA ALA A 71 0.31 3.53 0.11
C ALA A 71 -0.23 3.95 -1.28
N PHE A 72 -0.99 3.08 -1.95
CA PHE A 72 -1.60 3.38 -3.25
C PHE A 72 -2.96 4.08 -3.16
N LEU A 73 -3.67 4.00 -2.04
CA LEU A 73 -5.01 4.62 -1.87
C LEU A 73 -5.04 6.12 -2.20
N PRO A 74 -4.09 6.95 -1.74
CA PRO A 74 -4.08 8.37 -2.06
C PRO A 74 -3.96 8.63 -3.57
N ALA A 75 -3.17 7.82 -4.28
CA ALA A 75 -3.04 7.94 -5.73
C ALA A 75 -4.35 7.60 -6.45
N VAL A 76 -5.09 6.60 -5.95
CA VAL A 76 -6.41 6.23 -6.46
C VAL A 76 -7.45 7.31 -6.18
N TRP A 77 -7.46 7.88 -4.98
CA TRP A 77 -8.36 9.00 -4.66
C TRP A 77 -8.12 10.23 -5.52
N MET A 78 -6.85 10.55 -5.81
CA MET A 78 -6.52 11.65 -6.71
C MET A 78 -6.89 11.38 -8.17
N ALA A 79 -6.93 10.11 -8.58
CA ALA A 79 -7.34 9.71 -9.93
C ALA A 79 -8.86 9.65 -10.10
N SER A 80 -9.62 9.51 -9.01
CA SER A 80 -11.08 9.50 -9.03
C SER A 80 -11.63 10.89 -9.36
N PRO A 81 -12.39 11.06 -10.46
CA PRO A 81 -12.91 12.37 -10.83
C PRO A 81 -13.90 12.89 -9.77
N GLY A 82 -13.57 14.04 -9.17
CA GLY A 82 -14.54 14.86 -8.47
C GLY A 82 -15.57 15.44 -9.46
N ASN A 83 -16.78 15.70 -8.97
CA ASN A 83 -18.01 15.97 -9.72
C ASN A 83 -18.04 17.23 -10.62
N ASP A 84 -16.89 17.79 -11.01
CA ASP A 84 -16.76 19.08 -11.71
C ASP A 84 -16.55 18.90 -13.24
N ALA A 85 -17.66 18.73 -13.95
CA ALA A 85 -17.76 18.28 -15.34
C ALA A 85 -17.15 19.19 -16.46
N GLY A 86 -16.54 20.34 -16.16
CA GLY A 86 -16.27 21.38 -17.19
C GLY A 86 -14.87 21.46 -17.78
N ALA A 87 -13.81 21.19 -16.99
CA ALA A 87 -12.40 21.35 -17.39
C ALA A 87 -11.64 20.01 -17.49
N LEU A 88 -12.41 18.92 -17.48
CA LEU A 88 -11.98 17.59 -17.06
C LEU A 88 -11.20 16.83 -18.16
N HIS A 89 -11.52 17.04 -19.43
CA HIS A 89 -11.08 16.15 -20.52
C HIS A 89 -9.56 16.22 -20.84
N TYR A 90 -8.94 17.40 -20.77
CA TYR A 90 -7.49 17.55 -20.98
C TYR A 90 -6.68 17.07 -19.77
N LYS A 91 -7.21 17.26 -18.55
CA LYS A 91 -6.60 16.74 -17.32
C LYS A 91 -6.76 15.22 -17.18
N LEU A 92 -7.81 14.63 -17.76
CA LEU A 92 -8.04 13.19 -17.72
C LEU A 92 -6.95 12.41 -18.43
N ALA A 93 -6.56 12.79 -19.65
CA ALA A 93 -5.55 12.06 -20.41
C ALA A 93 -4.19 12.03 -19.71
N ASP A 94 -3.78 13.16 -19.11
CA ASP A 94 -2.54 13.24 -18.33
C ASP A 94 -2.65 12.46 -17.00
N SER A 95 -3.83 12.47 -16.35
CA SER A 95 -4.08 11.70 -15.13
C SER A 95 -4.07 10.19 -15.40
N GLN A 96 -4.77 9.74 -16.44
CA GLN A 96 -4.80 8.34 -16.92
C GLN A 96 -3.40 7.85 -17.24
N ARG A 97 -2.60 8.64 -17.97
CA ARG A 97 -1.23 8.28 -18.31
C ARG A 97 -0.34 8.16 -17.06
N ARG A 98 -0.49 9.05 -16.08
CA ARG A 98 0.25 8.99 -14.81
C ARG A 98 -0.18 7.78 -13.97
N ALA A 99 -1.48 7.50 -13.88
CA ALA A 99 -2.02 6.34 -13.20
C ALA A 99 -1.54 5.04 -13.86
N ALA A 100 -1.60 4.93 -15.19
CA ALA A 100 -1.11 3.78 -15.93
C ALA A 100 0.40 3.55 -15.72
N CYS A 101 1.21 4.61 -15.75
CA CYS A 101 2.64 4.50 -15.42
C CYS A 101 2.87 4.05 -13.98
N LEU A 102 2.10 4.57 -13.02
CA LEU A 102 2.19 4.19 -11.62
C LEU A 102 1.83 2.72 -11.42
N PHE A 103 0.70 2.27 -11.97
CA PHE A 103 0.27 0.86 -11.87
C PHE A 103 1.23 -0.08 -12.58
N ALA A 104 1.75 0.29 -13.76
CA ALA A 104 2.77 -0.51 -14.43
C ALA A 104 4.05 -0.66 -13.58
N PHE A 105 4.49 0.43 -12.95
CA PHE A 105 5.62 0.39 -12.00
C PHE A 105 5.31 -0.50 -10.80
N LEU A 106 4.14 -0.33 -10.16
CA LEU A 106 3.75 -1.10 -8.99
C LEU A 106 3.60 -2.59 -9.31
N ILE A 107 2.99 -2.95 -10.44
CA ILE A 107 2.89 -4.35 -10.87
C ILE A 107 4.29 -4.96 -11.02
N ALA A 108 5.22 -4.24 -11.66
CA ALA A 108 6.60 -4.72 -11.80
C ALA A 108 7.30 -4.84 -10.44
N PHE A 109 7.11 -3.86 -9.55
CA PHE A 109 7.67 -3.85 -8.21
C PHE A 109 7.17 -5.03 -7.38
N TYR A 110 5.85 -5.20 -7.24
CA TYR A 110 5.25 -6.30 -6.49
C TYR A 110 5.49 -7.67 -7.14
N SER A 111 5.71 -7.74 -8.46
CA SER A 111 6.15 -9.00 -9.10
C SER A 111 7.52 -9.45 -8.57
N VAL A 112 8.42 -8.51 -8.30
CA VAL A 112 9.76 -8.81 -7.77
C VAL A 112 9.72 -9.01 -6.27
N GLU A 113 9.00 -8.17 -5.55
CA GLU A 113 8.88 -8.26 -4.10
C GLU A 113 8.08 -9.49 -3.66
N ASP A 114 6.83 -9.62 -4.08
CA ASP A 114 5.95 -10.69 -3.60
C ASP A 114 6.30 -12.05 -4.20
N LEU A 115 6.54 -12.13 -5.52
CA LEU A 115 6.76 -13.43 -6.16
C LEU A 115 8.22 -13.87 -6.06
N ALA A 116 9.15 -13.00 -6.47
CA ALA A 116 10.55 -13.38 -6.58
C ALA A 116 11.30 -13.35 -5.24
N SER A 117 10.93 -12.46 -4.31
CA SER A 117 11.60 -12.33 -3.02
C SER A 117 10.80 -13.01 -1.90
N GLY A 118 9.51 -12.68 -1.74
CA GLY A 118 8.66 -13.25 -0.70
C GLY A 118 8.33 -14.72 -0.92
N ALA A 119 7.57 -15.02 -1.98
CA ALA A 119 7.04 -16.35 -2.24
C ALA A 119 8.14 -17.35 -2.60
N TRP A 120 9.09 -16.96 -3.46
CA TRP A 120 10.18 -17.86 -3.87
C TRP A 120 11.07 -18.24 -2.69
N ASP A 121 11.49 -17.28 -1.85
CA ASP A 121 12.39 -17.58 -0.73
C ASP A 121 11.68 -18.35 0.38
N CYS A 122 10.39 -18.06 0.64
CA CYS A 122 9.63 -18.72 1.71
C CYS A 122 9.03 -20.09 1.31
N ARG A 123 9.06 -20.49 0.03
CA ARG A 123 8.26 -21.64 -0.47
C ARG A 123 8.51 -22.96 0.23
N ASN A 124 9.74 -23.22 0.65
CA ASN A 124 10.12 -24.51 1.25
C ASN A 124 9.92 -24.51 2.77
N ASP A 125 10.24 -23.39 3.43
CA ASP A 125 10.24 -23.31 4.89
C ASP A 125 8.86 -22.94 5.44
N TYR A 126 8.11 -22.10 4.73
CA TYR A 126 6.82 -21.54 5.16
C TYR A 126 5.82 -21.46 4.00
N PRO A 127 5.29 -22.60 3.52
CA PRO A 127 4.44 -22.63 2.33
C PRO A 127 3.16 -21.80 2.47
N MET A 128 2.59 -21.69 3.68
CA MET A 128 1.42 -20.84 3.93
C MET A 128 1.76 -19.34 3.80
N VAL A 129 2.97 -18.93 4.19
CA VAL A 129 3.44 -17.55 4.03
C VAL A 129 3.68 -17.25 2.55
N ALA A 130 4.28 -18.18 1.81
CA ALA A 130 4.45 -18.05 0.37
C ALA A 130 3.11 -17.93 -0.37
N CYS A 131 2.09 -18.70 0.03
CA CYS A 131 0.73 -18.54 -0.47
C CYS A 131 0.15 -17.14 -0.16
N GLY A 132 0.48 -16.57 1.00
CA GLY A 132 0.11 -15.20 1.38
C GLY A 132 0.66 -14.17 0.41
N TYR A 133 1.97 -14.23 0.09
CA TYR A 133 2.59 -13.35 -0.90
C TYR A 133 1.96 -13.48 -2.30
N VAL A 134 1.68 -14.71 -2.75
CA VAL A 134 1.01 -14.93 -4.05
C VAL A 134 -0.40 -14.35 -4.05
N ALA A 135 -1.18 -14.57 -2.98
CA ALA A 135 -2.53 -14.03 -2.86
C ALA A 135 -2.52 -12.50 -2.82
N HIS A 136 -1.56 -11.90 -2.11
CA HIS A 136 -1.35 -10.46 -2.05
C HIS A 136 -1.10 -9.87 -3.45
N PHE A 137 -0.15 -10.43 -4.20
CA PHE A 137 0.13 -10.01 -5.56
C PHE A 137 -1.09 -10.10 -6.48
N LEU A 138 -1.85 -11.20 -6.40
CA LEU A 138 -3.04 -11.40 -7.24
C LEU A 138 -4.16 -10.40 -6.92
N LEU A 139 -4.38 -10.09 -5.64
CA LEU A 139 -5.34 -9.06 -5.23
C LEU A 139 -4.92 -7.67 -5.74
N PHE A 140 -3.63 -7.35 -5.65
CA PHE A 140 -3.10 -6.10 -6.18
C PHE A 140 -3.25 -6.00 -7.71
N LEU A 141 -3.01 -7.10 -8.42
CA LEU A 141 -3.15 -7.18 -9.86
C LEU A 141 -4.62 -6.98 -10.29
N ASP A 142 -5.56 -7.66 -9.65
CA ASP A 142 -6.99 -7.54 -9.92
C ASP A 142 -7.47 -6.10 -9.65
N PHE A 143 -7.08 -5.52 -8.52
CA PHE A 143 -7.36 -4.14 -8.18
C PHE A 143 -6.81 -3.15 -9.21
N SER A 144 -5.57 -3.35 -9.66
CA SER A 144 -4.93 -2.52 -10.68
C SER A 144 -5.66 -2.61 -12.01
N ALA A 145 -6.08 -3.81 -12.42
CA ALA A 145 -6.84 -4.03 -13.64
C ALA A 145 -8.24 -3.39 -13.56
N PHE A 146 -8.93 -3.54 -12.42
CA PHE A 146 -10.22 -2.92 -12.16
C PHE A 146 -10.15 -1.39 -12.26
N LEU A 147 -9.15 -0.78 -11.63
CA LEU A 147 -8.96 0.67 -11.69
C LEU A 147 -8.55 1.15 -13.08
N LEU A 148 -7.68 0.43 -13.79
CA LEU A 148 -7.37 0.78 -15.18
C LEU A 148 -8.63 0.72 -16.04
N ALA A 149 -9.43 -0.34 -15.94
CA ALA A 149 -10.67 -0.45 -16.69
C ALA A 149 -11.60 0.73 -16.41
N HIS A 150 -11.78 1.10 -15.15
CA HIS A 150 -12.64 2.23 -14.75
C HIS A 150 -12.08 3.61 -15.14
N LEU A 151 -10.76 3.73 -15.30
CA LEU A 151 -10.13 4.96 -15.77
C LEU A 151 -10.21 5.12 -17.29
N TYR A 152 -10.32 4.03 -18.05
CA TYR A 152 -10.33 4.03 -19.52
C TYR A 152 -11.73 3.88 -20.14
N ASP A 153 -12.75 3.50 -19.35
CA ASP A 153 -14.18 3.61 -19.69
C ASP A 153 -14.71 5.06 -19.56
#